data_AF-A0A4Q5X0E1-F1
#
_entry.id   AF-A0A4Q5X0E1-F1
#
_cell.length_a   1.000
_cell.length_b   1.000
_cell.length_c   1.000
_cell.angle_alpha   90.00
_cell.angle_beta   90.00
_cell.angle_gamma   90.00
#
_symmetry.space_group_name_H-M   'P 1'
#
loop_
_entity.id
_entity.type
_entity.pdbx_description
1 polymer ?
#
loop_
_entity_poly.entity_id
_entity_poly.type
_entity_poly.pdbx_seq_one_letter_code
_entity_poly.pdbx_strand_id
1 'polypeptide(L)'
;MKAWCYLALLPLGACGGNLVQSASTPFSETWQSDQGRSIAALEQKLRAVKAPAATPVAVGVNESGLYGVTLPEGARWSYPTSADTLPVVAGSVVVASHAGKLFALDAKSGRELWSIPTEGRELRGAGDDGTYTVAVIAAQSPGKSRFVAVTRQGDVVRQLDSAVELGFPAIKGGVAFLPWNNQYVSAVDVKSGEEVARLLLREIVTQARNFNGELWFGEKGLVRLDSQIRLATTNQATHMALPARSLPGKPVWLGSGNQLWPVTSSARLKIRLAATPTESARLTNGAYLASYFRVVLGLGEQKGEVRFVHSLTGDALGLSAGQRGFAVCDATGKVTLVSEKGGAAGSAELGARVSACTVDITSLALEERQAPPALAVQLGQALGELTPDMAVAQKLLVDELIQLPDPLVTKILIDLTSSTKIPPDLRGAARKLIATRRTGKEYMLAALERHYDFVSDVLLPPPLGPLADALAAMNEVSATPLLARHLNDPANDMADVERAAVALGKLATPAEYEELRTFFALYRATADEPSLVSAVVAVAGALLRIGGAPGRAVVERAAQDPLTQSDVKRGLMALLTPEGAAPAAASTPNVAQNADRP
;
A
#
# COMPACT_ATOMS: atom_id res chain seq x y z
N MET A 1 -31.79 -33.61 80.13
CA MET A 1 -30.84 -34.27 81.05
C MET A 1 -29.92 -35.16 80.23
N LYS A 2 -28.61 -34.99 80.46
CA LYS A 2 -27.46 -35.90 80.24
C LYS A 2 -27.08 -36.33 78.82
N ALA A 3 -25.78 -36.15 78.62
CA ALA A 3 -24.94 -36.53 77.49
C ALA A 3 -24.20 -37.85 77.77
N TRP A 4 -23.43 -38.29 76.76
CA TRP A 4 -22.28 -39.23 76.76
C TRP A 4 -22.64 -40.74 76.66
N CYS A 5 -21.95 -41.61 75.90
CA CYS A 5 -20.65 -41.54 75.20
C CYS A 5 -20.45 -42.71 74.20
N TYR A 6 -19.61 -42.45 73.18
CA TYR A 6 -18.72 -43.31 72.36
C TYR A 6 -19.17 -44.67 71.76
N LEU A 7 -19.07 -44.74 70.42
CA LEU A 7 -18.37 -45.83 69.74
C LEU A 7 -17.64 -45.28 68.50
N ALA A 8 -16.34 -45.53 68.42
CA ALA A 8 -15.48 -45.18 67.30
C ALA A 8 -15.50 -46.31 66.24
N LEU A 9 -15.53 -45.96 64.96
CA LEU A 9 -15.15 -46.85 63.85
C LEU A 9 -14.61 -46.00 62.68
N LEU A 10 -13.48 -46.48 62.15
CA LEU A 10 -12.59 -45.92 61.12
C LEU A 10 -13.24 -45.80 59.71
N PRO A 11 -12.61 -45.05 58.78
CA PRO A 11 -13.26 -44.50 57.60
C PRO A 11 -13.27 -45.49 56.42
N LEU A 12 -14.37 -45.50 55.68
CA LEU A 12 -14.41 -46.02 54.31
C LEU A 12 -14.39 -44.83 53.36
N GLY A 13 -13.36 -44.81 52.51
CA GLY A 13 -13.22 -43.83 51.43
C GLY A 13 -14.40 -43.93 50.47
N ALA A 14 -15.09 -42.81 50.28
CA ALA A 14 -16.00 -42.61 49.18
C ALA A 14 -15.34 -41.64 48.19
N CYS A 15 -14.98 -42.15 47.02
CA CYS A 15 -14.67 -41.36 45.84
C CYS A 15 -15.92 -40.56 45.44
N GLY A 16 -16.04 -39.33 45.96
CA GLY A 16 -16.98 -38.34 45.47
C GLY A 16 -16.41 -37.59 44.28
N GLY A 17 -16.39 -38.23 43.11
CA GLY A 17 -16.18 -37.53 41.84
C GLY A 17 -17.42 -36.73 41.48
N ASN A 18 -17.50 -35.48 41.95
CA ASN A 18 -18.51 -34.54 41.47
C ASN A 18 -18.12 -34.08 40.07
N LEU A 19 -18.68 -34.77 39.07
CA LEU A 19 -18.88 -34.29 37.72
C LEU A 19 -19.80 -33.05 37.76
N VAL A 20 -19.20 -31.88 37.92
CA VAL A 20 -19.81 -30.63 37.46
C VAL A 20 -19.22 -30.33 36.10
N GLN A 21 -19.67 -31.05 35.07
CA GLN A 21 -19.67 -30.49 33.73
C GLN A 21 -20.80 -29.46 33.71
N SER A 22 -20.53 -28.26 34.21
CA SER A 22 -21.43 -27.13 33.96
C SER A 22 -21.42 -26.91 32.45
N ALA A 23 -22.55 -27.15 31.79
CA ALA A 23 -22.79 -26.61 30.46
C ALA A 23 -22.57 -25.10 30.54
N SER A 24 -21.43 -24.63 30.05
CA SER A 24 -21.08 -23.21 30.13
C SER A 24 -21.99 -22.46 29.16
N THR A 25 -22.76 -21.51 29.69
CA THR A 25 -23.54 -20.60 28.86
C THR A 25 -22.59 -19.86 27.91
N PRO A 26 -22.83 -19.89 26.59
CA PRO A 26 -22.03 -19.13 25.65
C PRO A 26 -21.93 -17.66 26.07
N PHE A 27 -20.76 -17.06 25.86
CA PHE A 27 -20.50 -15.63 26.13
C PHE A 27 -20.53 -15.19 27.60
N SER A 28 -20.51 -16.13 28.55
CA SER A 28 -20.40 -15.77 29.98
C SER A 28 -19.03 -15.17 30.31
N GLU A 29 -19.02 -13.98 30.92
CA GLU A 29 -17.79 -13.31 31.41
C GLU A 29 -17.18 -13.99 32.65
N THR A 30 -17.94 -14.84 33.35
CA THR A 30 -17.47 -15.54 34.56
C THR A 30 -16.72 -16.84 34.26
N TRP A 31 -16.36 -17.07 32.99
CA TRP A 31 -15.60 -18.25 32.58
C TRP A 31 -14.18 -18.24 33.16
N GLN A 32 -13.77 -19.39 33.68
CA GLN A 32 -12.40 -19.61 34.12
C GLN A 32 -11.59 -20.26 33.02
N SER A 33 -10.40 -19.71 32.76
CA SER A 33 -9.52 -20.23 31.72
C SER A 33 -9.09 -21.66 31.99
N ASP A 34 -9.33 -22.54 31.02
CA ASP A 34 -8.86 -23.92 31.02
C ASP A 34 -7.43 -24.06 30.47
N GLN A 35 -6.72 -22.94 30.31
CA GLN A 35 -5.37 -22.86 29.72
C GLN A 35 -5.30 -23.43 28.30
N GLY A 36 -6.37 -23.29 27.51
CA GLY A 36 -6.40 -23.68 26.11
C GLY A 36 -6.59 -25.18 25.88
N ARG A 37 -6.96 -25.95 26.91
CA ARG A 37 -7.15 -27.41 26.80
C ARG A 37 -8.32 -27.77 25.89
N SER A 38 -9.48 -27.14 26.06
CA SER A 38 -10.69 -27.40 25.26
C SER A 38 -10.48 -27.03 23.79
N ILE A 39 -9.90 -25.86 23.51
CA ILE A 39 -9.67 -25.42 22.12
C ILE A 39 -8.65 -26.30 21.40
N ALA A 40 -7.63 -26.82 22.11
CA ALA A 40 -6.67 -27.75 21.53
C ALA A 40 -7.28 -29.13 21.24
N ALA A 41 -8.13 -29.63 22.14
CA ALA A 41 -8.87 -30.86 21.91
C ALA A 41 -9.86 -30.73 20.74
N LEU A 42 -10.49 -29.56 20.60
CA LEU A 42 -11.35 -29.24 19.47
C LEU A 42 -10.55 -29.16 18.16
N GLU A 43 -9.41 -28.48 18.14
CA GLU A 43 -8.52 -28.42 16.98
C GLU A 43 -8.16 -29.82 16.48
N GLN A 44 -7.78 -30.73 17.38
CA GLN A 44 -7.43 -32.09 17.03
C GLN A 44 -8.59 -32.83 16.34
N LYS A 45 -9.83 -32.61 16.79
CA LYS A 45 -11.04 -33.18 16.16
C LYS A 45 -11.31 -32.58 14.78
N LEU A 46 -11.12 -31.27 14.63
CA LEU A 46 -11.43 -30.55 13.40
C LEU A 46 -10.33 -30.64 12.34
N ARG A 47 -9.12 -31.05 12.70
CA ARG A 47 -7.97 -31.13 11.79
C ARG A 47 -8.23 -31.99 10.54
N ALA A 48 -8.96 -33.09 10.70
CA ALA A 48 -9.30 -33.99 9.59
C ALA A 48 -10.53 -33.54 8.78
N VAL A 49 -11.24 -32.49 9.22
CA VAL A 49 -12.43 -32.00 8.53
C VAL A 49 -12.00 -31.24 7.28
N LYS A 50 -12.31 -31.81 6.12
CA LYS A 50 -12.05 -31.20 4.81
C LYS A 50 -12.93 -29.96 4.62
N ALA A 51 -12.32 -28.87 4.16
CA ALA A 51 -13.07 -27.67 3.79
C ALA A 51 -13.94 -27.93 2.55
N PRO A 52 -15.14 -27.32 2.47
CA PRO A 52 -15.95 -27.38 1.26
C PRO A 52 -15.21 -26.72 0.09
N ALA A 53 -15.53 -27.13 -1.14
CA ALA A 53 -15.03 -26.45 -2.33
C ALA A 53 -15.55 -25.01 -2.37
N ALA A 54 -14.64 -24.04 -2.48
CA ALA A 54 -14.97 -22.64 -2.66
C ALA A 54 -15.16 -22.30 -4.15
N THR A 55 -16.03 -21.34 -4.43
CA THR A 55 -16.26 -20.83 -5.80
C THR A 55 -15.58 -19.47 -5.94
N PRO A 56 -14.52 -19.34 -6.74
CA PRO A 56 -13.93 -18.03 -7.03
C PRO A 56 -14.97 -17.12 -7.71
N VAL A 57 -15.30 -15.99 -7.11
CA VAL A 57 -16.39 -15.12 -7.56
C VAL A 57 -16.12 -13.67 -7.19
N ALA A 58 -16.54 -12.76 -8.05
CA ALA A 58 -16.73 -11.36 -7.70
C ALA A 58 -18.22 -11.06 -7.64
N VAL A 59 -18.66 -10.33 -6.62
CA VAL A 59 -20.04 -9.87 -6.43
C VAL A 59 -20.05 -8.38 -6.17
N GLY A 60 -20.66 -7.63 -7.07
CA GLY A 60 -20.87 -6.20 -6.91
C GLY A 60 -22.32 -5.86 -6.56
N VAL A 61 -22.49 -4.71 -5.93
CA VAL A 61 -23.79 -4.22 -5.45
C VAL A 61 -24.06 -2.84 -6.04
N ASN A 62 -25.30 -2.59 -6.44
CA ASN A 62 -25.84 -1.25 -6.66
C ASN A 62 -27.30 -1.18 -6.20
N GLU A 63 -27.96 -0.06 -6.47
CA GLU A 63 -29.36 0.16 -6.08
C GLU A 63 -30.34 -0.84 -6.70
N SER A 64 -30.01 -1.39 -7.89
CA SER A 64 -30.86 -2.34 -8.61
C SER A 64 -30.68 -3.79 -8.16
N GLY A 65 -29.55 -4.14 -7.53
CA GLY A 65 -29.34 -5.51 -7.07
C GLY A 65 -27.89 -5.95 -6.91
N LEU A 66 -27.71 -7.26 -6.81
CA LEU A 66 -26.41 -7.93 -6.82
C LEU A 66 -26.08 -8.43 -8.22
N TYR A 67 -24.82 -8.32 -8.60
CA TYR A 67 -24.27 -8.81 -9.86
C TYR A 67 -23.06 -9.67 -9.53
N GLY A 68 -22.98 -10.87 -10.08
CA GLY A 68 -21.84 -11.74 -9.83
C GLY A 68 -21.28 -12.38 -11.09
N VAL A 69 -20.01 -12.75 -11.01
CA VAL A 69 -19.30 -13.45 -12.07
C VAL A 69 -18.31 -14.45 -11.46
N THR A 70 -18.35 -15.69 -11.94
CA THR A 70 -17.35 -16.70 -11.55
C THR A 70 -16.01 -16.41 -12.23
N LEU A 71 -14.90 -16.57 -11.50
CA LEU A 71 -13.54 -16.25 -11.95
C LEU A 71 -12.72 -17.54 -12.19
N PRO A 72 -11.70 -17.53 -13.07
CA PRO A 72 -11.21 -16.39 -13.85
C PRO A 72 -12.06 -16.07 -15.09
N GLU A 73 -12.76 -17.08 -15.61
CA GLU A 73 -13.64 -16.99 -16.77
C GLU A 73 -14.89 -17.82 -16.47
N GLY A 74 -16.04 -17.16 -16.33
CA GLY A 74 -17.25 -17.83 -15.89
C GLY A 74 -18.52 -17.04 -16.21
N ALA A 75 -19.66 -17.69 -15.95
CA ALA A 75 -20.96 -17.11 -16.22
C ALA A 75 -21.26 -15.95 -15.27
N ARG A 76 -21.93 -14.93 -15.81
CA ARG A 76 -22.49 -13.81 -15.05
C ARG A 76 -23.87 -14.18 -14.54
N TRP A 77 -24.25 -13.59 -13.42
CA TRP A 77 -25.60 -13.67 -12.87
C TRP A 77 -26.00 -12.32 -12.24
N SER A 78 -27.30 -12.11 -12.10
CA SER A 78 -27.86 -10.95 -11.40
C SER A 78 -28.99 -11.39 -10.47
N TYR A 79 -29.11 -10.72 -9.33
CA TYR A 79 -30.18 -10.93 -8.36
C TYR A 79 -30.87 -9.59 -8.06
N PRO A 80 -32.19 -9.46 -8.28
CA PRO A 80 -32.91 -8.19 -8.30
C PRO A 80 -33.27 -7.71 -6.88
N THR A 81 -32.32 -7.77 -5.96
CA THR A 81 -32.44 -7.27 -4.59
C THR A 81 -31.07 -6.77 -4.17
N SER A 82 -31.02 -5.53 -3.69
CA SER A 82 -29.76 -4.90 -3.24
C SER A 82 -29.31 -5.50 -1.91
N ALA A 83 -28.29 -4.91 -1.29
CA ALA A 83 -27.83 -5.28 0.04
C ALA A 83 -27.57 -4.03 0.89
N ASP A 84 -27.93 -4.10 2.16
CA ASP A 84 -27.75 -3.01 3.13
C ASP A 84 -26.27 -2.90 3.53
N THR A 85 -25.59 -4.04 3.63
CA THR A 85 -24.15 -4.16 3.91
C THR A 85 -23.43 -4.96 2.82
N LEU A 86 -22.09 -4.90 2.82
CA LEU A 86 -21.24 -5.69 1.93
C LEU A 86 -21.63 -7.18 1.99
N PRO A 87 -21.97 -7.80 0.84
CA PRO A 87 -22.17 -9.24 0.79
C PRO A 87 -20.92 -9.99 1.23
N VAL A 88 -21.12 -11.11 1.90
CA VAL A 88 -20.06 -12.02 2.33
C VAL A 88 -20.03 -13.21 1.38
N VAL A 89 -18.89 -13.44 0.74
CA VAL A 89 -18.63 -14.70 0.04
C VAL A 89 -18.07 -15.69 1.05
N ALA A 90 -18.82 -16.75 1.32
CA ALA A 90 -18.46 -17.82 2.24
C ALA A 90 -18.35 -19.13 1.43
N GLY A 91 -17.19 -19.36 0.81
CA GLY A 91 -16.94 -20.55 -0.01
C GLY A 91 -17.79 -20.57 -1.28
N SER A 92 -18.87 -21.36 -1.28
CA SER A 92 -19.80 -21.49 -2.43
C SER A 92 -21.10 -20.69 -2.27
N VAL A 93 -21.21 -19.91 -1.20
CA VAL A 93 -22.43 -19.16 -0.85
C VAL A 93 -22.12 -17.67 -0.78
N VAL A 94 -23.03 -16.85 -1.31
CA VAL A 94 -23.04 -15.40 -1.11
C VAL A 94 -24.13 -15.08 -0.10
N VAL A 95 -23.78 -14.51 1.05
CA VAL A 95 -24.72 -14.13 2.10
C VAL A 95 -24.87 -12.61 2.12
N ALA A 96 -26.10 -12.12 2.14
CA ALA A 96 -26.40 -10.69 2.18
C ALA A 96 -27.65 -10.42 3.01
N SER A 97 -27.80 -9.19 3.49
CA SER A 97 -29.03 -8.73 4.14
C SER A 97 -29.63 -7.55 3.40
N HIS A 98 -30.95 -7.54 3.29
CA HIS A 98 -31.69 -6.42 2.75
C HIS A 98 -33.08 -6.33 3.39
N ALA A 99 -33.47 -5.12 3.80
CA ALA A 99 -34.83 -4.81 4.25
C ALA A 99 -35.38 -5.79 5.32
N GLY A 100 -34.54 -6.13 6.31
CA GLY A 100 -34.93 -7.02 7.42
C GLY A 100 -34.99 -8.50 7.05
N LYS A 101 -34.37 -8.91 5.94
CA LYS A 101 -34.15 -10.31 5.58
C LYS A 101 -32.65 -10.59 5.44
N LEU A 102 -32.26 -11.80 5.82
CA LEU A 102 -30.97 -12.40 5.48
C LEU A 102 -31.24 -13.45 4.40
N PHE A 103 -30.44 -13.46 3.35
CA PHE A 103 -30.58 -14.43 2.27
C PHE A 103 -29.21 -14.93 1.83
N ALA A 104 -29.24 -16.13 1.23
CA ALA A 104 -28.07 -16.75 0.64
C ALA A 104 -28.33 -17.09 -0.82
N LEU A 105 -27.33 -16.83 -1.66
CA LEU A 105 -27.32 -17.20 -3.06
C LEU A 105 -26.21 -18.23 -3.32
N ASP A 106 -26.45 -19.10 -4.29
CA ASP A 106 -25.39 -19.90 -4.90
C ASP A 106 -24.37 -18.97 -5.58
N ALA A 107 -23.10 -19.05 -5.19
CA ALA A 107 -22.07 -18.14 -5.71
C ALA A 107 -21.83 -18.28 -7.23
N LYS A 108 -22.12 -19.45 -7.81
CA LYS A 108 -21.90 -19.72 -9.23
C LYS A 108 -23.06 -19.23 -10.08
N SER A 109 -24.30 -19.39 -9.62
CA SER A 109 -25.50 -19.13 -10.43
C SER A 109 -26.33 -17.92 -9.98
N GLY A 110 -26.08 -17.37 -8.79
CA GLY A 110 -26.91 -16.30 -8.20
C GLY A 110 -28.31 -16.75 -7.78
N ARG A 111 -28.59 -18.06 -7.77
CA ARG A 111 -29.90 -18.60 -7.38
C ARG A 111 -30.05 -18.53 -5.86
N GLU A 112 -31.17 -18.02 -5.38
CA GLU A 112 -31.49 -18.05 -3.95
C GLU A 112 -31.51 -19.49 -3.43
N LEU A 113 -30.78 -19.73 -2.35
CA LEU A 113 -30.76 -20.99 -1.61
C LEU A 113 -31.78 -20.95 -0.47
N TRP A 114 -31.81 -19.82 0.26
CA TRP A 114 -32.72 -19.60 1.37
C TRP A 114 -32.84 -18.11 1.72
N SER A 115 -33.91 -17.76 2.42
CA SER A 115 -34.13 -16.44 3.02
C SER A 115 -34.84 -16.56 4.37
N ILE A 116 -34.39 -15.80 5.37
CA ILE A 116 -34.96 -15.78 6.73
C ILE A 116 -35.15 -14.34 7.22
N PRO A 117 -36.15 -14.06 8.09
CA PRO A 117 -36.33 -12.74 8.69
C PRO A 117 -35.25 -12.42 9.74
N THR A 118 -34.82 -11.17 9.81
CA THR A 118 -33.78 -10.69 10.75
C THR A 118 -34.29 -9.68 11.78
N GLU A 119 -35.59 -9.35 11.73
CA GLU A 119 -36.21 -8.29 12.56
C GLU A 119 -35.48 -6.94 12.40
N GLY A 120 -35.08 -6.60 11.18
CA GLY A 120 -34.40 -5.34 10.88
C GLY A 120 -32.91 -5.29 11.26
N ARG A 121 -32.30 -6.43 11.64
CA ARG A 121 -30.85 -6.53 11.84
C ARG A 121 -30.13 -6.76 10.50
N GLU A 122 -28.94 -6.19 10.39
CA GLU A 122 -28.07 -6.23 9.21
C GLU A 122 -26.96 -7.26 9.36
N LEU A 123 -26.45 -7.77 8.24
CA LEU A 123 -25.35 -8.72 8.19
C LEU A 123 -24.04 -8.05 8.64
N ARG A 124 -23.38 -8.68 9.61
CA ARG A 124 -22.03 -8.34 10.07
C ARG A 124 -20.97 -9.28 9.50
N GLY A 125 -21.27 -10.57 9.43
CA GLY A 125 -20.36 -11.57 8.88
C GLY A 125 -21.01 -12.93 8.76
N ALA A 126 -20.43 -13.80 7.95
CA ALA A 126 -20.92 -15.15 7.71
C ALA A 126 -19.80 -16.14 7.38
N GLY A 127 -20.07 -17.42 7.57
CA GLY A 127 -19.20 -18.53 7.16
C GLY A 127 -20.03 -19.74 6.74
N ASP A 128 -19.47 -20.62 5.92
CA ASP A 128 -20.14 -21.82 5.42
C ASP A 128 -19.16 -23.01 5.44
N ASP A 129 -19.61 -24.16 5.93
CA ASP A 129 -18.85 -25.41 5.94
C ASP A 129 -19.36 -26.46 4.94
N GLY A 130 -20.25 -26.04 4.03
CA GLY A 130 -20.95 -26.91 3.08
C GLY A 130 -22.25 -27.50 3.62
N THR A 131 -22.37 -27.66 4.94
CA THR A 131 -23.59 -28.19 5.59
C THR A 131 -24.44 -27.08 6.17
N TYR A 132 -23.80 -26.16 6.89
CA TYR A 132 -24.44 -25.04 7.56
C TYR A 132 -23.81 -23.72 7.12
N THR A 133 -24.66 -22.74 6.88
CA THR A 133 -24.24 -21.34 6.81
C THR A 133 -24.51 -20.70 8.17
N VAL A 134 -23.49 -20.10 8.76
CA VAL A 134 -23.61 -19.30 9.98
C VAL A 134 -23.52 -17.81 9.65
N ALA A 135 -24.28 -17.00 10.37
CA ALA A 135 -24.18 -15.55 10.28
C ALA A 135 -24.32 -14.89 11.65
N VAL A 136 -23.64 -13.76 11.79
CA VAL A 136 -23.89 -12.79 12.86
C VAL A 136 -24.60 -11.60 12.24
N ILE A 137 -25.76 -11.26 12.80
CA ILE A 137 -26.55 -10.09 12.43
C ILE A 137 -26.67 -9.14 13.62
N ALA A 138 -26.65 -7.84 13.36
CA ALA A 138 -26.67 -6.82 14.40
C ALA A 138 -27.54 -5.62 14.01
N ALA A 139 -28.09 -4.93 15.01
CA ALA A 139 -28.72 -3.64 14.80
C ALA A 139 -27.67 -2.52 14.69
N GLN A 140 -28.03 -1.38 14.09
CA GLN A 140 -27.15 -0.20 14.01
C GLN A 140 -26.90 0.50 15.36
N SER A 141 -27.59 0.10 16.44
CA SER A 141 -27.45 0.65 17.79
C SER A 141 -26.77 -0.38 18.73
N PRO A 142 -26.02 0.05 19.76
CA PRO A 142 -25.11 -0.85 20.47
C PRO A 142 -25.82 -2.04 21.13
N GLY A 143 -25.17 -3.21 21.09
CA GLY A 143 -25.32 -4.24 22.13
C GLY A 143 -26.29 -5.40 21.89
N LYS A 144 -26.91 -5.55 20.71
CA LYS A 144 -27.69 -6.77 20.39
C LYS A 144 -27.24 -7.41 19.10
N SER A 145 -26.36 -8.40 19.23
CA SER A 145 -25.98 -9.28 18.13
C SER A 145 -26.80 -10.55 18.22
N ARG A 146 -27.14 -11.13 17.08
CA ARG A 146 -27.77 -12.45 16.99
C ARG A 146 -26.91 -13.34 16.13
N PHE A 147 -26.59 -14.51 16.65
CA PHE A 147 -26.02 -15.60 15.88
C PHE A 147 -27.15 -16.46 15.30
N VAL A 148 -27.04 -16.80 14.02
CA VAL A 148 -27.94 -17.73 13.35
C VAL A 148 -27.13 -18.79 12.61
N ALA A 149 -27.65 -20.01 12.58
CA ALA A 149 -27.15 -21.08 11.74
C ALA A 149 -28.30 -21.70 10.95
N VAL A 150 -28.09 -21.85 9.65
CA VAL A 150 -29.11 -22.21 8.67
C VAL A 150 -28.62 -23.38 7.83
N THR A 151 -29.49 -24.35 7.55
CA THR A 151 -29.19 -25.43 6.60
C THR A 151 -29.19 -24.91 5.17
N ARG A 152 -28.67 -25.71 4.23
CA ARG A 152 -28.77 -25.41 2.79
C ARG A 152 -30.21 -25.29 2.29
N GLN A 153 -31.17 -25.90 2.99
CA GLN A 153 -32.61 -25.86 2.68
C GLN A 153 -33.32 -24.64 3.28
N GLY A 154 -32.64 -23.86 4.13
CA GLY A 154 -33.22 -22.69 4.79
C GLY A 154 -33.78 -22.94 6.20
N ASP A 155 -33.59 -24.13 6.76
CA ASP A 155 -34.02 -24.41 8.12
C ASP A 155 -33.09 -23.74 9.13
N VAL A 156 -33.64 -22.90 10.01
CA VAL A 156 -32.89 -22.30 11.11
C VAL A 156 -32.68 -23.37 12.19
N VAL A 157 -31.48 -23.93 12.27
CA VAL A 157 -31.11 -24.97 13.25
C VAL A 157 -30.62 -24.40 14.57
N ARG A 158 -30.17 -23.14 14.55
CA ARG A 158 -29.74 -22.43 15.75
C ARG A 158 -29.96 -20.95 15.63
N GLN A 159 -30.44 -20.35 16.72
CA GLN A 159 -30.51 -18.92 16.91
C GLN A 159 -30.13 -18.59 18.35
N LEU A 160 -29.18 -17.68 18.54
CA LEU A 160 -28.75 -17.21 19.86
C LEU A 160 -28.73 -15.69 19.86
N ASP A 161 -29.60 -15.09 20.69
CA ASP A 161 -29.52 -13.67 20.99
C ASP A 161 -28.41 -13.42 22.02
N SER A 162 -27.54 -12.47 21.72
CA SER A 162 -26.39 -12.12 22.56
C SER A 162 -26.54 -10.70 23.09
N ALA A 163 -26.37 -10.56 24.40
CA ALA A 163 -26.27 -9.27 25.07
C ALA A 163 -24.88 -8.61 24.87
N VAL A 164 -23.88 -9.41 24.47
CA VAL A 164 -22.55 -8.91 24.09
C VAL A 164 -22.44 -8.78 22.59
N GLU A 165 -21.54 -7.91 22.15
CA GLU A 165 -21.25 -7.74 20.73
C GLU A 165 -20.49 -8.98 20.19
N LEU A 166 -21.03 -9.58 19.14
CA LEU A 166 -20.40 -10.69 18.43
C LEU A 166 -19.72 -10.16 17.16
N GLY A 167 -18.50 -10.61 16.91
CA GLY A 167 -17.71 -10.26 15.73
C GLY A 167 -18.05 -11.10 14.49
N PHE A 168 -17.17 -11.05 13.50
CA PHE A 168 -17.30 -11.81 12.26
C PHE A 168 -17.11 -13.32 12.53
N PRO A 169 -18.10 -14.18 12.23
CA PRO A 169 -18.05 -15.60 12.55
C PRO A 169 -17.35 -16.43 11.47
N ALA A 170 -16.90 -17.63 11.85
CA ALA A 170 -16.55 -18.70 10.91
C ALA A 170 -17.14 -20.03 11.39
N ILE A 171 -17.14 -21.04 10.52
CA ILE A 171 -17.61 -22.39 10.85
C ILE A 171 -16.66 -23.44 10.26
N LYS A 172 -16.45 -24.54 10.98
CA LYS A 172 -15.76 -25.74 10.49
C LYS A 172 -16.33 -26.97 11.19
N GLY A 173 -16.81 -27.94 10.40
CA GLY A 173 -17.28 -29.24 10.91
C GLY A 173 -18.46 -29.14 11.87
N GLY A 174 -19.42 -28.25 11.61
CA GLY A 174 -20.59 -28.04 12.46
C GLY A 174 -20.32 -27.20 13.71
N VAL A 175 -19.11 -26.67 13.90
CA VAL A 175 -18.74 -25.82 15.03
C VAL A 175 -18.52 -24.38 14.58
N ALA A 176 -19.33 -23.46 15.12
CA ALA A 176 -19.24 -22.04 14.84
C ALA A 176 -18.26 -21.35 15.80
N PHE A 177 -17.39 -20.50 15.26
CA PHE A 177 -16.41 -19.70 15.99
C PHE A 177 -16.88 -18.25 16.04
N LEU A 178 -17.15 -17.77 17.25
CA LEU A 178 -17.79 -16.48 17.51
C LEU A 178 -16.86 -15.60 18.34
N PRO A 179 -16.19 -14.59 17.73
CA PRO A 179 -15.44 -13.59 18.47
C PRO A 179 -16.35 -12.72 19.33
N TRP A 180 -15.93 -12.38 20.55
CA TRP A 180 -16.64 -11.44 21.41
C TRP A 180 -15.73 -10.83 22.48
N ASN A 181 -16.14 -9.69 23.01
CA ASN A 181 -15.42 -8.92 24.04
C ASN A 181 -13.93 -8.64 23.68
N ASN A 182 -13.63 -8.58 22.38
CA ASN A 182 -12.31 -8.30 21.80
C ASN A 182 -11.17 -9.26 22.21
N GLN A 183 -11.42 -10.33 22.95
CA GLN A 183 -10.38 -11.23 23.47
C GLN A 183 -10.78 -12.71 23.43
N TYR A 184 -12.07 -13.01 23.30
CA TYR A 184 -12.58 -14.37 23.32
C TYR A 184 -13.07 -14.82 21.94
N VAL A 185 -12.89 -16.10 21.65
CA VAL A 185 -13.63 -16.79 20.58
C VAL A 185 -14.31 -18.00 21.19
N SER A 186 -15.64 -17.99 21.19
CA SER A 186 -16.45 -19.13 21.62
C SER A 186 -16.65 -20.09 20.46
N ALA A 187 -16.37 -21.38 20.67
CA ALA A 187 -16.65 -22.44 19.72
C ALA A 187 -17.95 -23.13 20.12
N VAL A 188 -18.99 -22.98 19.31
CA VAL A 188 -20.36 -23.43 19.60
C VAL A 188 -20.74 -24.54 18.63
N ASP A 189 -21.11 -25.72 19.14
CA ASP A 189 -21.70 -26.76 18.31
C ASP A 189 -23.07 -26.29 17.82
N VAL A 190 -23.26 -26.23 16.50
CA VAL A 190 -24.48 -25.66 15.90
C VAL A 190 -25.72 -26.50 16.24
N LYS A 191 -25.57 -27.82 16.38
CA LYS A 191 -26.69 -28.73 16.63
C LYS A 191 -27.16 -28.68 18.07
N SER A 192 -26.26 -28.73 19.05
CA SER A 192 -26.63 -28.66 20.47
C SER A 192 -26.83 -27.22 20.94
N GLY A 193 -26.08 -26.26 20.39
CA GLY A 193 -25.99 -24.88 20.86
C GLY A 193 -25.04 -24.72 22.06
N GLU A 194 -24.32 -25.78 22.45
CA GLU A 194 -23.39 -25.75 23.56
C GLU A 194 -22.05 -25.14 23.13
N GLU A 195 -21.44 -24.35 24.03
CA GLU A 195 -20.05 -23.94 23.88
C GLU A 195 -19.14 -25.12 24.21
N VAL A 196 -18.50 -25.69 23.20
CA VAL A 196 -17.63 -26.87 23.31
C VAL A 196 -16.17 -26.51 23.59
N ALA A 197 -15.77 -25.27 23.31
CA ALA A 197 -14.46 -24.74 23.64
C ALA A 197 -14.47 -23.21 23.67
N ARG A 198 -13.50 -22.62 24.35
CA ARG A 198 -13.25 -21.18 24.31
C ARG A 198 -11.78 -20.88 24.14
N LEU A 199 -11.48 -19.96 23.23
CA LEU A 199 -10.15 -19.41 23.01
C LEU A 199 -10.04 -18.04 23.67
N LEU A 200 -8.93 -17.80 24.37
CA LEU A 200 -8.54 -16.49 24.88
C LEU A 200 -7.27 -16.04 24.14
N LEU A 201 -7.34 -14.86 23.52
CA LEU A 201 -6.21 -14.19 22.86
C LEU A 201 -5.77 -12.98 23.67
N ARG A 202 -4.47 -12.63 23.59
CA ARG A 202 -3.90 -11.42 24.19
C ARG A 202 -3.84 -10.24 23.22
N GLU A 203 -4.44 -10.40 22.05
CA GLU A 203 -4.61 -9.36 21.05
C GLU A 203 -6.10 -9.19 20.72
N ILE A 204 -6.45 -8.05 20.11
CA ILE A 204 -7.83 -7.77 19.73
C ILE A 204 -8.30 -8.81 18.72
N VAL A 205 -9.38 -9.52 19.05
CA VAL A 205 -10.06 -10.47 18.19
C VAL A 205 -11.51 -10.08 17.98
N THR A 206 -11.81 -9.72 16.74
CA THR A 206 -13.17 -9.40 16.29
C THR A 206 -13.58 -10.25 15.09
N GLN A 207 -12.68 -11.09 14.57
CA GLN A 207 -12.95 -11.91 13.39
C GLN A 207 -12.44 -13.34 13.57
N ALA A 208 -13.26 -14.28 13.12
CA ALA A 208 -12.86 -15.62 12.72
C ALA A 208 -12.97 -15.70 11.20
N ARG A 209 -11.89 -16.08 10.52
CA ARG A 209 -11.80 -16.09 9.05
C ARG A 209 -11.34 -17.45 8.56
N ASN A 210 -11.94 -17.90 7.47
CA ASN A 210 -11.50 -19.09 6.75
C ASN A 210 -10.70 -18.65 5.52
N PHE A 211 -9.43 -19.06 5.45
CA PHE A 211 -8.57 -18.87 4.29
C PHE A 211 -8.21 -20.24 3.74
N ASN A 212 -8.85 -20.64 2.63
CA ASN A 212 -8.59 -21.92 1.96
C ASN A 212 -8.69 -23.16 2.89
N GLY A 213 -9.65 -23.16 3.81
CA GLY A 213 -9.89 -24.26 4.78
C GLY A 213 -9.22 -24.09 6.15
N GLU A 214 -8.34 -23.09 6.28
CA GLU A 214 -7.63 -22.78 7.50
C GLU A 214 -8.34 -21.68 8.28
N LEU A 215 -8.54 -21.91 9.57
CA LEU A 215 -9.19 -20.95 10.46
C LEU A 215 -8.17 -20.05 11.14
N TRP A 216 -8.46 -18.74 11.11
CA TRP A 216 -7.64 -17.69 11.69
C TRP A 216 -8.49 -16.73 12.52
N PHE A 217 -7.94 -16.25 13.63
CA PHE A 217 -8.65 -15.38 14.57
C PHE A 217 -7.88 -14.09 14.83
N GLY A 218 -8.54 -12.93 14.76
CA GLY A 218 -7.92 -11.67 15.12
C GLY A 218 -8.56 -10.43 14.50
N GLU A 219 -7.75 -9.38 14.31
CA GLU A 219 -8.15 -8.13 13.65
C GLU A 219 -6.94 -7.47 12.96
N LYS A 220 -5.90 -7.12 13.72
CA LYS A 220 -4.65 -6.53 13.18
C LYS A 220 -3.62 -7.58 12.83
N GLY A 221 -3.47 -8.57 13.71
CA GLY A 221 -2.81 -9.84 13.46
C GLY A 221 -3.84 -10.97 13.49
N LEU A 222 -3.40 -12.16 13.12
CA LEU A 222 -4.20 -13.37 13.07
C LEU A 222 -3.46 -14.51 13.76
N VAL A 223 -4.17 -15.25 14.60
CA VAL A 223 -3.73 -16.49 15.23
C VAL A 223 -4.38 -17.67 14.53
N ARG A 224 -3.59 -18.66 14.10
CA ARG A 224 -4.08 -19.86 13.39
C ARG A 224 -4.66 -20.89 14.36
N LEU A 225 -5.75 -21.54 13.98
CA LEU A 225 -6.22 -22.76 14.62
C LEU A 225 -5.37 -23.96 14.18
N ASP A 226 -4.29 -24.23 14.91
CA ASP A 226 -3.43 -25.40 14.70
C ASP A 226 -2.97 -26.03 16.03
N SER A 227 -2.02 -26.98 15.97
CA SER A 227 -1.48 -27.66 17.16
C SER A 227 -0.91 -26.73 18.25
N GLN A 228 -0.56 -25.49 17.91
CA GLN A 228 -0.01 -24.48 18.81
C GLN A 228 -1.10 -23.59 19.42
N ILE A 229 -2.37 -23.73 19.04
CA ILE A 229 -3.47 -22.87 19.54
C ILE A 229 -3.59 -22.84 21.06
N ARG A 230 -3.19 -23.94 21.74
CA ARG A 230 -3.15 -24.03 23.21
C ARG A 230 -2.26 -22.96 23.85
N LEU A 231 -1.27 -22.45 23.11
CA LEU A 231 -0.28 -21.48 23.56
C LEU A 231 -0.67 -20.02 23.25
N ALA A 232 -1.91 -19.77 22.83
CA ALA A 232 -2.33 -18.44 22.42
C ALA A 232 -2.32 -17.42 23.58
N THR A 233 -2.56 -17.86 24.81
CA THR A 233 -2.52 -16.98 26.00
C THR A 233 -1.12 -16.52 26.40
N THR A 234 -0.08 -17.20 25.90
CA THR A 234 1.34 -16.88 26.09
C THR A 234 1.99 -16.28 24.85
N ASN A 235 1.20 -15.92 23.82
CA ASN A 235 1.67 -15.38 22.54
C ASN A 235 2.68 -16.29 21.81
N GLN A 236 2.56 -17.61 22.00
CA GLN A 236 3.40 -18.62 21.34
C GLN A 236 2.62 -19.49 20.35
N ALA A 237 1.34 -19.16 20.09
CA ALA A 237 0.59 -19.76 19.00
C ALA A 237 1.09 -19.23 17.65
N THR A 238 0.84 -19.98 16.57
CA THR A 238 1.17 -19.54 15.21
C THR A 238 0.43 -18.24 14.90
N HIS A 239 1.19 -17.18 14.63
CA HIS A 239 0.71 -15.80 14.47
C HIS A 239 1.20 -15.21 13.14
N MET A 240 0.37 -14.34 12.56
CA MET A 240 0.71 -13.60 11.35
C MET A 240 0.16 -12.18 11.40
N ALA A 241 0.96 -11.21 10.97
CA ALA A 241 0.52 -9.85 10.69
C ALA A 241 1.22 -9.33 9.43
N LEU A 242 0.61 -8.34 8.77
CA LEU A 242 1.27 -7.64 7.68
C LEU A 242 2.38 -6.72 8.20
N PRO A 243 3.46 -6.50 7.42
CA PRO A 243 4.51 -5.58 7.81
C PRO A 243 3.96 -4.16 7.98
N ALA A 244 4.45 -3.45 9.00
CA ALA A 244 4.09 -2.06 9.21
C ALA A 244 4.70 -1.20 8.09
N ARG A 245 3.84 -0.58 7.27
CA ARG A 245 4.24 0.36 6.21
C ARG A 245 3.30 1.55 6.20
N SER A 246 3.87 2.76 6.13
CA SER A 246 3.09 3.97 5.94
C SER A 246 2.59 4.02 4.50
N LEU A 247 1.27 3.90 4.33
CA LEU A 247 0.61 3.95 3.02
C LEU A 247 -0.46 5.05 3.01
N PRO A 248 -0.71 5.70 1.85
CA PRO A 248 -1.75 6.70 1.68
C PRO A 248 -3.10 6.23 2.22
N GLY A 249 -3.72 7.04 3.08
CA GLY A 249 -5.02 6.73 3.66
C GLY A 249 -5.04 5.62 4.73
N LYS A 250 -3.88 5.10 5.15
CA LYS A 250 -3.73 4.09 6.22
C LYS A 250 -4.65 2.87 6.01
N PRO A 251 -4.52 2.16 4.87
CA PRO A 251 -5.35 1.02 4.56
C PRO A 251 -5.24 -0.05 5.63
N VAL A 252 -6.35 -0.74 5.86
CA VAL A 252 -6.44 -1.87 6.80
C VAL A 252 -6.58 -3.17 6.02
N TRP A 253 -5.94 -4.23 6.51
CA TRP A 253 -6.08 -5.57 5.95
C TRP A 253 -7.44 -6.16 6.28
N LEU A 254 -7.72 -6.24 7.57
CA LEU A 254 -9.04 -6.57 8.08
C LEU A 254 -9.48 -5.36 8.90
N GLY A 255 -10.59 -4.72 8.53
CA GLY A 255 -11.23 -3.75 9.43
C GLY A 255 -11.94 -4.47 10.56
N SER A 256 -12.45 -3.76 11.56
CA SER A 256 -13.06 -4.41 12.72
C SER A 256 -14.24 -5.31 12.34
N GLY A 257 -14.22 -6.55 12.83
CA GLY A 257 -15.31 -7.52 12.61
C GLY A 257 -16.59 -7.20 13.39
N ASN A 258 -16.55 -6.21 14.29
CA ASN A 258 -17.73 -5.68 14.98
C ASN A 258 -18.44 -4.62 14.12
N GLN A 259 -17.79 -4.11 13.07
CA GLN A 259 -18.35 -3.04 12.25
C GLN A 259 -19.31 -3.60 11.19
N LEU A 260 -20.43 -2.91 11.00
CA LEU A 260 -21.23 -3.06 9.78
C LEU A 260 -20.55 -2.32 8.63
N TRP A 261 -20.63 -2.90 7.43
CA TRP A 261 -19.99 -2.36 6.22
C TRP A 261 -21.06 -1.91 5.23
N PRO A 262 -21.62 -0.70 5.39
CA PRO A 262 -22.72 -0.25 4.54
C PRO A 262 -22.28 -0.11 3.07
N VAL A 263 -23.17 -0.43 2.14
CA VAL A 263 -22.95 -0.31 0.69
C VAL A 263 -23.06 1.16 0.24
N THR A 264 -22.14 1.99 0.72
CA THR A 264 -22.06 3.42 0.42
C THR A 264 -20.72 3.75 -0.22
N SER A 265 -20.67 4.82 -1.02
CA SER A 265 -19.42 5.36 -1.57
C SER A 265 -18.57 6.00 -0.46
N SER A 266 -17.92 5.17 0.35
CA SER A 266 -16.98 5.60 1.38
C SER A 266 -15.54 5.36 0.95
N ALA A 267 -14.63 6.24 1.38
CA ALA A 267 -13.19 6.06 1.16
C ALA A 267 -12.65 4.75 1.78
N ARG A 268 -13.35 4.19 2.79
CA ARG A 268 -12.96 2.94 3.47
C ARG A 268 -13.02 1.72 2.55
N LEU A 269 -13.92 1.71 1.57
CA LEU A 269 -13.98 0.63 0.56
C LEU A 269 -12.85 0.76 -0.47
N LYS A 270 -12.37 2.00 -0.68
CA LYS A 270 -11.39 2.36 -1.71
C LYS A 270 -9.94 2.20 -1.27
N ILE A 271 -9.70 2.11 0.04
CA ILE A 271 -8.38 2.11 0.66
C ILE A 271 -8.25 0.89 1.57
N ARG A 272 -7.78 -0.23 1.02
CA ARG A 272 -7.74 -1.53 1.73
C ARG A 272 -6.47 -2.31 1.41
N LEU A 273 -6.15 -3.29 2.25
CA LEU A 273 -5.15 -4.31 1.95
C LEU A 273 -5.85 -5.66 1.70
N ALA A 274 -5.28 -6.46 0.79
CA ALA A 274 -5.68 -7.86 0.60
C ALA A 274 -4.46 -8.76 0.64
N ALA A 275 -4.57 -9.83 1.41
CA ALA A 275 -3.53 -10.81 1.61
C ALA A 275 -4.17 -12.11 2.09
N THR A 276 -3.58 -13.23 1.71
CA THR A 276 -4.04 -14.56 2.13
C THR A 276 -2.89 -15.26 2.86
N PRO A 277 -3.08 -15.67 4.13
CA PRO A 277 -2.07 -16.40 4.87
C PRO A 277 -1.99 -17.85 4.38
N THR A 278 -0.80 -18.42 4.47
CA THR A 278 -0.51 -19.84 4.26
C THR A 278 -0.39 -20.54 5.61
N GLU A 279 -0.41 -21.87 5.60
CA GLU A 279 -0.23 -22.69 6.80
C GLU A 279 1.06 -22.36 7.58
N SER A 280 2.12 -21.96 6.88
CA SER A 280 3.40 -21.57 7.47
C SER A 280 3.44 -20.15 8.04
N ALA A 281 2.29 -19.47 8.21
CA ALA A 281 2.19 -18.07 8.59
C ALA A 281 2.98 -17.12 7.68
N ARG A 282 2.97 -17.44 6.38
CA ARG A 282 3.53 -16.62 5.28
C ARG A 282 2.46 -16.20 4.31
N LEU A 283 2.68 -15.16 3.52
CA LEU A 283 1.72 -14.73 2.51
C LEU A 283 1.78 -15.62 1.27
N THR A 284 0.61 -15.99 0.73
CA THR A 284 0.50 -16.40 -0.66
C THR A 284 1.14 -15.34 -1.56
N ASN A 285 1.78 -15.73 -2.66
CA ASN A 285 2.49 -14.81 -3.57
C ASN A 285 3.75 -14.13 -2.96
N GLY A 286 4.06 -14.37 -1.69
CA GLY A 286 5.09 -13.62 -0.95
C GLY A 286 4.85 -12.11 -0.97
N ALA A 287 3.59 -11.68 -1.14
CA ALA A 287 3.18 -10.30 -1.35
C ALA A 287 1.72 -10.09 -0.92
N TYR A 288 1.36 -8.84 -0.68
CA TYR A 288 -0.01 -8.38 -0.42
C TYR A 288 -0.35 -7.21 -1.34
N LEU A 289 -1.64 -6.97 -1.50
CA LEU A 289 -2.16 -5.92 -2.36
C LEU A 289 -2.60 -4.73 -1.50
N ALA A 290 -2.34 -3.51 -1.96
CA ALA A 290 -2.84 -2.28 -1.37
C ALA A 290 -3.57 -1.43 -2.41
N SER A 291 -4.79 -0.97 -2.11
CA SER A 291 -5.48 0.00 -2.96
C SER A 291 -5.45 1.40 -2.37
N TYR A 292 -5.42 2.38 -3.25
CA TYR A 292 -5.73 3.76 -2.95
C TYR A 292 -6.51 4.35 -4.13
N PHE A 293 -7.83 4.38 -4.00
CA PHE A 293 -8.74 4.79 -5.08
C PHE A 293 -8.44 4.01 -6.37
N ARG A 294 -7.91 4.68 -7.40
CA ARG A 294 -7.69 4.13 -8.74
C ARG A 294 -6.30 3.51 -8.92
N VAL A 295 -5.49 3.43 -7.87
CA VAL A 295 -4.16 2.81 -7.94
C VAL A 295 -4.08 1.63 -6.99
N VAL A 296 -3.44 0.57 -7.47
CA VAL A 296 -3.20 -0.66 -6.73
C VAL A 296 -1.72 -0.98 -6.76
N LEU A 297 -1.18 -1.31 -5.59
CA LEU A 297 0.23 -1.66 -5.39
C LEU A 297 0.33 -3.12 -4.95
N GLY A 298 1.20 -3.88 -5.62
CA GLY A 298 1.69 -5.15 -5.11
C GLY A 298 2.89 -4.90 -4.21
N LEU A 299 2.79 -5.28 -2.94
CA LEU A 299 3.80 -5.00 -1.91
C LEU A 299 4.38 -6.32 -1.39
N GLY A 300 5.70 -6.40 -1.29
CA GLY A 300 6.36 -7.62 -0.81
C GLY A 300 6.16 -7.88 0.67
N GLU A 301 6.12 -9.16 1.06
CA GLU A 301 5.85 -9.57 2.44
C GLU A 301 6.87 -9.06 3.48
N GLN A 302 8.15 -8.92 3.12
CA GLN A 302 9.20 -8.65 4.09
C GLN A 302 9.31 -7.17 4.48
N LYS A 303 9.42 -6.28 3.50
CA LYS A 303 9.62 -4.83 3.73
C LYS A 303 8.47 -3.99 3.16
N GLY A 304 7.45 -4.63 2.61
CA GLY A 304 6.39 -3.96 1.88
C GLY A 304 6.87 -3.32 0.59
N GLU A 305 8.02 -3.70 0.04
CA GLU A 305 8.59 -3.08 -1.17
C GLU A 305 7.63 -3.16 -2.36
N VAL A 306 7.53 -2.09 -3.16
CA VAL A 306 6.66 -2.12 -4.34
C VAL A 306 7.23 -3.06 -5.39
N ARG A 307 6.44 -4.07 -5.77
CA ARG A 307 6.77 -5.06 -6.81
C ARG A 307 6.13 -4.73 -8.15
N PHE A 308 4.90 -4.20 -8.11
CA PHE A 308 4.15 -3.77 -9.28
C PHE A 308 3.14 -2.70 -8.90
N VAL A 309 2.69 -1.94 -9.90
CA VAL A 309 1.67 -0.90 -9.80
C VAL A 309 0.67 -1.07 -10.93
N HIS A 310 -0.62 -1.07 -10.61
CA HIS A 310 -1.71 -1.07 -11.57
C HIS A 310 -2.56 0.17 -11.40
N SER A 311 -2.84 0.85 -12.51
CA SER A 311 -3.87 1.86 -12.59
C SER A 311 -5.21 1.24 -12.98
N LEU A 312 -6.28 1.78 -12.42
CA LEU A 312 -7.65 1.33 -12.65
C LEU A 312 -8.48 2.40 -13.36
N THR A 313 -9.48 1.92 -14.09
CA THR A 313 -10.48 2.75 -14.74
C THR A 313 -11.46 3.37 -13.74
N GLY A 314 -11.80 2.66 -12.67
CA GLY A 314 -12.61 3.16 -11.55
C GLY A 314 -11.90 3.00 -10.21
N ASP A 315 -12.52 3.51 -9.14
CA ASP A 315 -12.04 3.28 -7.78
C ASP A 315 -12.07 1.78 -7.46
N ALA A 316 -11.00 1.25 -6.88
CA ALA A 316 -10.99 -0.11 -6.33
C ALA A 316 -12.07 -0.23 -5.25
N LEU A 317 -12.91 -1.26 -5.31
CA LEU A 317 -13.97 -1.51 -4.33
C LEU A 317 -13.82 -2.86 -3.64
N GLY A 318 -13.26 -3.85 -4.33
CA GLY A 318 -13.00 -5.18 -3.80
C GLY A 318 -11.61 -5.66 -4.18
N LEU A 319 -10.91 -6.27 -3.22
CA LEU A 319 -9.56 -6.83 -3.40
C LEU A 319 -9.53 -8.25 -2.85
N SER A 320 -8.77 -9.12 -3.52
CA SER A 320 -8.58 -10.49 -3.05
C SER A 320 -7.22 -11.05 -3.51
N ALA A 321 -6.63 -11.92 -2.70
CA ALA A 321 -5.37 -12.60 -2.99
C ALA A 321 -5.62 -14.11 -3.10
N GLY A 322 -5.27 -14.68 -4.24
CA GLY A 322 -5.42 -16.12 -4.49
C GLY A 322 -4.18 -16.91 -4.11
N GLN A 323 -4.20 -18.21 -4.39
CA GLN A 323 -3.02 -19.08 -4.28
C GLN A 323 -1.88 -18.57 -5.17
N ARG A 324 -2.23 -18.11 -6.37
CA ARG A 324 -1.36 -17.38 -7.29
C ARG A 324 -2.10 -16.18 -7.86
N GLY A 325 -1.54 -14.99 -7.68
CA GLY A 325 -2.09 -13.74 -8.17
C GLY A 325 -3.17 -13.11 -7.30
N PHE A 326 -3.76 -12.05 -7.84
CA PHE A 326 -4.64 -11.11 -7.17
C PHE A 326 -5.84 -10.76 -8.05
N ALA A 327 -6.93 -10.33 -7.44
CA ALA A 327 -8.10 -9.80 -8.12
C ALA A 327 -8.50 -8.43 -7.55
N VAL A 328 -8.89 -7.53 -8.44
CA VAL A 328 -9.36 -6.18 -8.13
C VAL A 328 -10.67 -5.93 -8.85
N CYS A 329 -11.74 -5.65 -8.10
CA CYS A 329 -13.01 -5.21 -8.64
C CYS A 329 -13.14 -3.71 -8.47
N ASP A 330 -13.39 -2.97 -9.56
CA ASP A 330 -13.50 -1.51 -9.55
C ASP A 330 -14.95 -1.02 -9.69
N ALA A 331 -15.18 0.27 -9.46
CA ALA A 331 -16.49 0.92 -9.52
C ALA A 331 -17.17 0.88 -10.90
N THR A 332 -16.42 0.55 -11.97
CA THR A 332 -17.00 0.37 -13.30
C THR A 332 -17.71 -0.98 -13.44
N GLY A 333 -17.46 -1.92 -12.52
CA GLY A 333 -17.90 -3.31 -12.61
C GLY A 333 -16.86 -4.25 -13.20
N LYS A 334 -15.68 -3.73 -13.54
CA LYS A 334 -14.57 -4.52 -14.09
C LYS A 334 -13.81 -5.23 -12.97
N VAL A 335 -13.52 -6.50 -13.18
CA VAL A 335 -12.66 -7.32 -12.33
C VAL A 335 -11.36 -7.59 -13.05
N THR A 336 -10.27 -7.00 -12.59
CA THR A 336 -8.92 -7.18 -13.14
C THR A 336 -8.19 -8.28 -12.38
N LEU A 337 -7.65 -9.26 -13.11
CA LEU A 337 -6.88 -10.38 -12.55
C LEU A 337 -5.40 -10.18 -12.87
N VAL A 338 -4.57 -10.24 -11.84
CA VAL A 338 -3.15 -9.93 -11.89
C VAL A 338 -2.35 -11.13 -11.38
N SER A 339 -1.26 -11.49 -12.03
CA SER A 339 -0.37 -12.56 -11.56
C SER A 339 0.37 -12.17 -10.28
N GLU A 340 1.05 -13.12 -9.64
CA GLU A 340 1.91 -12.86 -8.48
C GLU A 340 3.07 -11.91 -8.79
N LYS A 341 3.44 -11.76 -10.07
CA LYS A 341 4.50 -10.86 -10.54
C LYS A 341 3.99 -9.48 -10.94
N GLY A 342 2.67 -9.29 -11.00
CA GLY A 342 2.05 -8.06 -11.50
C GLY A 342 1.64 -8.10 -12.97
N GLY A 343 1.84 -9.23 -13.67
CA GLY A 343 1.45 -9.40 -15.07
C GLY A 343 -0.06 -9.55 -15.23
N ALA A 344 -0.56 -9.34 -16.46
CA ALA A 344 -1.97 -9.55 -16.75
C ALA A 344 -2.29 -11.05 -16.73
N ALA A 345 -3.28 -11.44 -15.93
CA ALA A 345 -3.77 -12.83 -15.85
C ALA A 345 -5.18 -13.00 -16.43
N GLY A 346 -5.91 -11.90 -16.64
CA GLY A 346 -7.24 -11.90 -17.25
C GLY A 346 -8.12 -10.76 -16.73
N SER A 347 -9.38 -10.75 -17.16
CA SER A 347 -10.38 -9.84 -16.62
C SER A 347 -11.78 -10.42 -16.79
N ALA A 348 -12.69 -10.02 -15.91
CA ALA A 348 -14.11 -10.30 -16.01
C ALA A 348 -14.92 -9.01 -15.84
N GLU A 349 -16.19 -9.04 -16.23
CA GLU A 349 -17.10 -7.90 -16.14
C GLU A 349 -18.36 -8.32 -15.40
N LEU A 350 -18.78 -7.53 -14.41
CA LEU A 350 -20.06 -7.72 -13.72
C LEU A 350 -21.26 -7.31 -14.59
N GLY A 351 -21.03 -6.45 -15.58
CA GLY A 351 -22.06 -5.97 -16.50
C GLY A 351 -22.88 -4.79 -15.97
N ALA A 352 -22.52 -4.22 -14.82
CA ALA A 352 -23.11 -3.01 -14.27
C ALA A 352 -22.07 -2.24 -13.45
N ARG A 353 -22.25 -0.91 -13.35
CA ARG A 353 -21.54 -0.10 -12.35
C ARG A 353 -21.99 -0.47 -10.95
N VAL A 354 -21.05 -0.47 -10.01
CA VAL A 354 -21.28 -0.94 -8.65
C VAL A 354 -20.77 0.07 -7.64
N SER A 355 -21.48 0.22 -6.53
CA SER A 355 -21.11 1.09 -5.41
C SER A 355 -20.25 0.37 -4.37
N ALA A 356 -20.30 -0.97 -4.36
CA ALA A 356 -19.42 -1.81 -3.56
C ALA A 356 -19.15 -3.15 -4.25
N CYS A 357 -18.07 -3.82 -3.88
CA CYS A 357 -17.72 -5.13 -4.45
C CYS A 357 -16.99 -6.01 -3.44
N THR A 358 -17.36 -7.28 -3.41
CA THR A 358 -16.65 -8.34 -2.68
C THR A 358 -16.07 -9.32 -3.70
N VAL A 359 -14.85 -9.80 -3.45
CA VAL A 359 -14.15 -10.71 -4.35
C VAL A 359 -13.50 -11.80 -3.52
N ASP A 360 -13.70 -13.05 -3.91
CA ASP A 360 -12.98 -14.19 -3.35
C ASP A 360 -12.32 -14.95 -4.48
N ILE A 361 -10.99 -15.00 -4.46
CA ILE A 361 -10.18 -15.87 -5.30
C ILE A 361 -9.21 -16.72 -4.47
N THR A 362 -9.45 -16.88 -3.17
CA THR A 362 -8.51 -17.51 -2.22
C THR A 362 -8.13 -18.95 -2.60
N SER A 363 -9.01 -19.65 -3.32
CA SER A 363 -8.78 -21.00 -3.86
C SER A 363 -8.20 -21.03 -5.28
N LEU A 364 -8.09 -19.88 -5.96
CA LEU A 364 -7.68 -19.79 -7.36
C LEU A 364 -6.18 -19.59 -7.51
N ALA A 365 -5.58 -20.29 -8.47
CA ALA A 365 -4.23 -20.04 -8.95
C ALA A 365 -4.31 -19.46 -10.37
N LEU A 366 -3.96 -18.19 -10.53
CA LEU A 366 -3.99 -17.50 -11.81
C LEU A 366 -2.74 -17.81 -12.65
N GLU A 367 -2.94 -17.90 -13.97
CA GLU A 367 -1.85 -18.03 -14.93
C GLU A 367 -1.53 -16.67 -15.57
N GLU A 368 -0.26 -16.32 -15.63
CA GLU A 368 0.20 -15.09 -16.28
C GLU A 368 0.09 -15.23 -17.80
N ARG A 369 -0.68 -14.34 -18.43
CA ARG A 369 -0.84 -14.26 -19.89
C ARG A 369 0.13 -13.28 -20.52
N GLN A 370 0.46 -12.22 -19.79
CA GLN A 370 1.37 -11.18 -20.24
C GLN A 370 2.21 -10.69 -19.07
N ALA A 371 3.54 -10.70 -19.24
CA ALA A 371 4.47 -10.18 -18.26
C ALA A 371 4.22 -8.67 -18.03
N PRO A 372 4.39 -8.18 -16.80
CA PRO A 372 4.25 -6.76 -16.54
C PRO A 372 5.38 -5.96 -17.22
N PRO A 373 5.12 -4.70 -17.59
CA PRO A 373 6.19 -3.77 -17.97
C PRO A 373 7.22 -3.62 -16.84
N ALA A 374 8.38 -3.02 -17.13
CA ALA A 374 9.32 -2.64 -16.07
C ALA A 374 8.64 -1.77 -15.00
N LEU A 375 9.00 -1.93 -13.73
CA LEU A 375 8.35 -1.21 -12.62
C LEU A 375 8.42 0.31 -12.80
N ALA A 376 9.52 0.83 -13.35
CA ALA A 376 9.65 2.25 -13.68
C ALA A 376 8.54 2.71 -14.65
N VAL A 377 8.24 1.93 -15.70
CA VAL A 377 7.15 2.21 -16.65
C VAL A 377 5.80 2.26 -15.93
N GLN A 378 5.53 1.27 -15.09
CA GLN A 378 4.26 1.18 -14.35
C GLN A 378 4.06 2.40 -13.43
N LEU A 379 5.11 2.79 -12.69
CA LEU A 379 5.10 3.98 -11.82
C LEU A 379 4.90 5.27 -12.63
N GLY A 380 5.60 5.42 -13.76
CA GLY A 380 5.46 6.59 -14.63
C GLY A 380 4.05 6.71 -15.23
N GLN A 381 3.45 5.59 -15.67
CA GLN A 381 2.08 5.55 -16.16
C GLN A 381 1.08 5.95 -15.06
N ALA A 382 1.19 5.35 -13.88
CA ALA A 382 0.31 5.68 -12.76
C ALA A 382 0.40 7.16 -12.36
N LEU A 383 1.61 7.74 -12.32
CA LEU A 383 1.80 9.17 -12.04
C LEU A 383 1.12 10.09 -13.06
N GLY A 384 1.08 9.70 -14.33
CA GLY A 384 0.43 10.46 -15.41
C GLY A 384 -1.10 10.39 -15.38
N GLU A 385 -1.68 9.37 -14.75
CA GLU A 385 -3.13 9.14 -14.70
C GLU A 385 -3.77 9.61 -13.39
N LEU A 386 -2.97 9.82 -12.35
CA LEU A 386 -3.42 10.32 -11.05
C LEU A 386 -3.86 11.79 -11.13
N THR A 387 -5.00 12.08 -10.51
CA THR A 387 -5.55 13.43 -10.36
C THR A 387 -4.95 14.15 -9.14
N PRO A 388 -4.99 15.50 -9.09
CA PRO A 388 -4.37 16.28 -8.01
C PRO A 388 -4.90 16.00 -6.60
N ASP A 389 -6.14 15.55 -6.45
CA ASP A 389 -6.72 15.13 -5.17
C ASP A 389 -6.09 13.85 -4.59
N MET A 390 -5.29 13.14 -5.40
CA MET A 390 -4.50 11.97 -4.99
C MET A 390 -3.00 12.30 -4.77
N ALA A 391 -2.67 13.56 -4.42
CA ALA A 391 -1.29 14.02 -4.20
C ALA A 391 -0.48 13.15 -3.22
N VAL A 392 -1.12 12.57 -2.19
CA VAL A 392 -0.44 11.68 -1.23
C VAL A 392 0.06 10.40 -1.91
N ALA A 393 -0.70 9.85 -2.85
CA ALA A 393 -0.26 8.71 -3.65
C ALA A 393 0.80 9.11 -4.66
N GLN A 394 0.65 10.26 -5.33
CA GLN A 394 1.68 10.77 -6.26
C GLN A 394 3.04 10.90 -5.57
N LYS A 395 3.06 11.43 -4.34
CA LYS A 395 4.29 11.50 -3.54
C LYS A 395 4.90 10.13 -3.27
N LEU A 396 4.10 9.15 -2.82
CA LEU A 396 4.57 7.79 -2.61
C LEU A 396 5.18 7.21 -3.90
N LEU A 397 4.49 7.33 -5.04
CA LEU A 397 4.99 6.76 -6.30
C LEU A 397 6.29 7.41 -6.77
N VAL A 398 6.46 8.73 -6.57
CA VAL A 398 7.72 9.42 -6.84
C VAL A 398 8.83 8.93 -5.91
N ASP A 399 8.56 8.79 -4.62
CA ASP A 399 9.52 8.28 -3.63
C ASP A 399 10.02 6.88 -4.02
N GLU A 400 9.13 6.00 -4.49
CA GLU A 400 9.48 4.65 -4.96
C GLU A 400 10.25 4.68 -6.30
N LEU A 401 9.87 5.56 -7.23
CA LEU A 401 10.50 5.68 -8.54
C LEU A 401 11.99 6.06 -8.43
N ILE A 402 12.35 6.90 -7.47
CA ILE A 402 13.75 7.36 -7.27
C ILE A 402 14.65 6.24 -6.77
N GLN A 403 14.11 5.28 -6.01
CA GLN A 403 14.88 4.15 -5.50
C GLN A 403 15.34 3.22 -6.62
N LEU A 404 14.77 3.35 -7.83
CA LEU A 404 15.12 2.52 -8.97
C LEU A 404 16.37 3.08 -9.69
N PRO A 405 17.43 2.27 -9.86
CA PRO A 405 18.63 2.70 -10.59
C PRO A 405 18.42 2.78 -12.12
N ASP A 406 17.26 2.33 -12.61
CA ASP A 406 16.90 2.22 -14.03
C ASP A 406 17.06 3.57 -14.78
N PRO A 407 17.84 3.64 -15.89
CA PRO A 407 17.96 4.83 -16.73
C PRO A 407 16.62 5.43 -17.18
N LEU A 408 15.60 4.60 -17.36
CA LEU A 408 14.27 5.02 -17.79
C LEU A 408 13.58 5.94 -16.78
N VAL A 409 13.93 5.83 -15.49
CA VAL A 409 13.45 6.76 -14.45
C VAL A 409 13.81 8.20 -14.82
N THR A 410 15.01 8.42 -15.36
CA THR A 410 15.45 9.75 -15.78
C THR A 410 14.55 10.30 -16.87
N LYS A 411 14.20 9.49 -17.87
CA LYS A 411 13.23 9.86 -18.91
C LYS A 411 11.87 10.23 -18.31
N ILE A 412 11.35 9.41 -17.40
CA ILE A 412 10.05 9.62 -16.76
C ILE A 412 10.05 10.94 -15.96
N LEU A 413 11.10 11.21 -15.18
CA LEU A 413 11.20 12.45 -14.43
C LEU A 413 11.23 13.67 -15.35
N ILE A 414 11.97 13.61 -16.46
CA ILE A 414 11.97 14.68 -17.48
C ILE A 414 10.56 14.89 -18.02
N ASP A 415 9.90 13.81 -18.48
CA ASP A 415 8.55 13.87 -19.04
C ASP A 415 7.53 14.45 -18.01
N LEU A 416 7.67 14.12 -16.73
CA LEU A 416 6.84 14.69 -15.65
C LEU A 416 7.05 16.20 -15.48
N THR A 417 8.29 16.69 -15.60
CA THR A 417 8.57 18.14 -15.47
C THR A 417 8.05 18.96 -16.65
N SER A 418 8.00 18.36 -17.83
CA SER A 418 7.52 19.00 -19.06
C SER A 418 5.99 18.89 -19.24
N SER A 419 5.28 18.18 -18.37
CA SER A 419 3.83 18.00 -18.45
C SER A 419 3.07 19.05 -17.64
N THR A 420 2.20 19.81 -18.30
CA THR A 420 1.31 20.79 -17.66
C THR A 420 0.21 20.14 -16.80
N LYS A 421 -0.03 18.83 -16.97
CA LYS A 421 -1.00 18.06 -16.17
C LYS A 421 -0.49 17.76 -14.76
N ILE A 422 0.82 17.86 -14.54
CA ILE A 422 1.45 17.50 -13.27
C ILE A 422 1.47 18.72 -12.32
N PRO A 423 1.04 18.56 -11.04
CA PRO A 423 1.05 19.64 -10.07
C PRO A 423 2.43 20.31 -9.91
N PRO A 424 2.49 21.65 -9.71
CA PRO A 424 3.76 22.38 -9.60
C PRO A 424 4.72 21.81 -8.54
N ASP A 425 4.21 21.40 -7.38
CA ASP A 425 5.03 20.81 -6.31
C ASP A 425 5.71 19.51 -6.74
N LEU A 426 5.00 18.67 -7.49
CA LEU A 426 5.52 17.40 -8.00
C LEU A 426 6.55 17.65 -9.11
N ARG A 427 6.33 18.65 -9.97
CA ARG A 427 7.33 19.08 -10.96
C ARG A 427 8.59 19.60 -10.28
N GLY A 428 8.45 20.40 -9.23
CA GLY A 428 9.57 20.88 -8.42
C GLY A 428 10.35 19.74 -7.75
N ALA A 429 9.65 18.75 -7.22
CA ALA A 429 10.28 17.53 -6.68
C ALA A 429 11.03 16.76 -7.78
N ALA A 430 10.40 16.50 -8.93
CA ALA A 430 11.03 15.81 -10.06
C ALA A 430 12.29 16.53 -10.54
N ARG A 431 12.27 17.87 -10.64
CA ARG A 431 13.45 18.69 -10.97
C ARG A 431 14.61 18.46 -10.00
N LYS A 432 14.34 18.47 -8.68
CA LYS A 432 15.38 18.19 -7.66
C LYS A 432 15.98 16.79 -7.82
N LEU A 433 15.16 15.82 -8.21
CA LEU A 433 15.56 14.43 -8.34
C LEU A 433 16.38 14.17 -9.60
N ILE A 434 16.07 14.85 -10.72
CA ILE A 434 16.88 14.76 -11.94
C ILE A 434 18.34 15.15 -11.63
N ALA A 435 18.57 16.21 -10.85
CA ALA A 435 19.91 16.68 -10.49
C ALA A 435 20.76 15.64 -9.73
N THR A 436 20.12 14.72 -9.00
CA THR A 436 20.83 13.66 -8.25
C THR A 436 21.06 12.40 -9.07
N ARG A 437 20.49 12.30 -10.28
CA ARG A 437 20.64 11.12 -11.14
C ARG A 437 22.07 10.95 -11.64
N ARG A 438 22.47 9.68 -11.80
CA ARG A 438 23.77 9.26 -12.35
C ARG A 438 23.61 8.24 -13.49
N THR A 439 22.39 8.04 -13.99
CA THR A 439 22.04 7.13 -15.08
C THR A 439 21.02 7.78 -16.02
N GLY A 440 20.92 7.30 -17.26
CA GLY A 440 20.00 7.83 -18.28
C GLY A 440 20.48 9.10 -18.97
N LYS A 441 21.80 9.23 -19.18
CA LYS A 441 22.42 10.39 -19.85
C LYS A 441 21.89 10.61 -21.26
N GLU A 442 21.59 9.54 -21.98
CA GLU A 442 21.00 9.55 -23.32
C GLU A 442 19.65 10.29 -23.34
N TYR A 443 18.84 10.13 -22.30
CA TYR A 443 17.57 10.84 -22.15
C TYR A 443 17.77 12.30 -21.76
N MET A 444 18.80 12.59 -20.96
CA MET A 444 19.14 13.97 -20.61
C MET A 444 19.63 14.76 -21.82
N LEU A 445 20.51 14.17 -22.64
CA LEU A 445 21.00 14.78 -23.87
C LEU A 445 19.85 15.00 -24.87
N ALA A 446 19.02 13.97 -25.10
CA ALA A 446 17.85 14.10 -25.97
C ALA A 446 16.83 15.13 -25.47
N ALA A 447 16.75 15.38 -24.17
CA ALA A 447 15.91 16.44 -23.61
C ALA A 447 16.50 17.83 -23.88
N LEU A 448 17.83 17.99 -23.78
CA LEU A 448 18.51 19.24 -24.10
C LEU A 448 18.49 19.57 -25.60
N GLU A 449 18.28 18.59 -26.48
CA GLU A 449 18.04 18.86 -27.91
C GLU A 449 16.67 19.51 -28.18
N ARG A 450 15.74 19.48 -27.22
CA ARG A 450 14.42 20.08 -27.37
C ARG A 450 14.48 21.58 -27.09
N HIS A 451 13.85 22.37 -27.96
CA HIS A 451 13.61 23.79 -27.75
C HIS A 451 12.14 24.04 -27.41
N TYR A 452 11.89 25.10 -26.64
CA TYR A 452 10.54 25.60 -26.46
C TYR A 452 9.99 26.03 -27.83
N ASP A 453 8.94 25.37 -28.29
CA ASP A 453 8.27 25.67 -29.55
C ASP A 453 6.76 25.59 -29.36
N PHE A 454 6.14 26.77 -29.34
CA PHE A 454 4.70 26.94 -29.20
C PHE A 454 3.92 26.34 -30.39
N VAL A 455 4.52 26.28 -31.59
CA VAL A 455 3.88 25.75 -32.81
C VAL A 455 3.90 24.22 -32.81
N SER A 456 4.90 23.61 -32.19
CA SER A 456 5.07 22.16 -32.06
C SER A 456 4.56 21.58 -30.73
N ASP A 457 3.75 22.36 -29.97
CA ASP A 457 3.11 21.96 -28.71
C ASP A 457 4.10 21.61 -27.56
N VAL A 458 5.33 22.17 -27.60
CA VAL A 458 6.30 22.08 -26.50
C VAL A 458 6.07 23.27 -25.56
N LEU A 459 5.16 23.08 -24.60
CA LEU A 459 4.64 24.15 -23.74
C LEU A 459 5.53 24.51 -22.54
N LEU A 460 6.61 23.77 -22.29
CA LEU A 460 7.58 24.03 -21.22
C LEU A 460 9.00 23.70 -21.71
N PRO A 461 10.01 24.54 -21.40
CA PRO A 461 11.40 24.23 -21.71
C PRO A 461 11.86 22.97 -20.95
N PRO A 462 12.91 22.27 -21.45
CA PRO A 462 13.51 21.18 -20.69
C PRO A 462 14.01 21.69 -19.32
N PRO A 463 14.08 20.83 -18.30
CA PRO A 463 14.58 21.21 -16.98
C PRO A 463 16.11 21.41 -17.02
N LEU A 464 16.56 22.51 -17.63
CA LEU A 464 17.96 22.77 -17.99
C LEU A 464 18.89 22.66 -16.79
N GLY A 465 18.62 23.37 -15.70
CA GLY A 465 19.48 23.36 -14.52
C GLY A 465 19.61 21.97 -13.91
N PRO A 466 18.51 21.22 -13.66
CA PRO A 466 18.59 19.84 -13.22
C PRO A 466 19.42 18.92 -14.12
N LEU A 467 19.26 19.04 -15.43
CA LEU A 467 20.01 18.26 -16.41
C LEU A 467 21.50 18.62 -16.39
N ALA A 468 21.82 19.91 -16.33
CA ALA A 468 23.18 20.42 -16.27
C ALA A 468 23.94 19.89 -15.04
N ASP A 469 23.33 19.94 -13.86
CA ASP A 469 23.94 19.42 -12.62
C ASP A 469 24.23 17.91 -12.71
N ALA A 470 23.26 17.14 -13.24
CA ALA A 470 23.40 15.70 -13.37
C ALA A 470 24.50 15.32 -14.37
N LEU A 471 24.53 15.96 -15.54
CA LEU A 471 25.52 15.74 -16.60
C LEU A 471 26.92 16.18 -16.16
N ALA A 472 27.03 17.30 -15.44
CA ALA A 472 28.29 17.72 -14.82
C ALA A 472 28.79 16.72 -13.79
N ALA A 473 27.90 16.18 -12.94
CA ALA A 473 28.28 15.16 -11.96
C ALA A 473 28.69 13.82 -12.61
N MET A 474 28.26 13.56 -13.84
CA MET A 474 28.67 12.40 -14.65
C MET A 474 29.92 12.66 -15.51
N ASN A 475 30.47 13.89 -15.49
CA ASN A 475 31.54 14.34 -16.40
C ASN A 475 31.20 14.16 -17.89
N GLU A 476 29.92 14.37 -18.26
CA GLU A 476 29.45 14.12 -19.62
C GLU A 476 29.74 15.30 -20.56
N VAL A 477 30.91 15.27 -21.21
CA VAL A 477 31.37 16.33 -22.11
C VAL A 477 30.46 16.47 -23.34
N SER A 478 29.78 15.43 -23.80
CA SER A 478 28.87 15.56 -24.97
C SER A 478 27.70 16.52 -24.74
N ALA A 479 27.43 16.90 -23.50
CA ALA A 479 26.40 17.88 -23.16
C ALA A 479 26.82 19.34 -23.45
N THR A 480 28.12 19.62 -23.60
CA THR A 480 28.64 21.00 -23.65
C THR A 480 28.05 21.84 -24.78
N PRO A 481 27.89 21.36 -26.03
CA PRO A 481 27.34 22.18 -27.10
C PRO A 481 25.85 22.48 -26.87
N LEU A 482 25.12 21.53 -26.27
CA LEU A 482 23.70 21.68 -25.98
C LEU A 482 23.49 22.70 -24.85
N LEU A 483 24.26 22.58 -23.76
CA LEU A 483 24.18 23.51 -22.63
C LEU A 483 24.57 24.94 -23.06
N ALA A 484 25.62 25.10 -23.87
CA ALA A 484 26.07 26.40 -24.35
C ALA A 484 25.00 27.12 -25.18
N ARG A 485 24.27 26.38 -26.03
CA ARG A 485 23.13 26.91 -26.82
C ARG A 485 21.99 27.40 -25.94
N HIS A 486 21.68 26.66 -24.88
CA HIS A 486 20.59 27.01 -23.95
C HIS A 486 20.85 28.25 -23.09
N LEU A 487 22.11 28.69 -22.94
CA LEU A 487 22.44 29.87 -22.14
C LEU A 487 21.77 31.16 -22.63
N ASN A 488 21.56 31.29 -23.95
CA ASN A 488 20.95 32.46 -24.55
C ASN A 488 19.49 32.23 -24.96
N ASP A 489 18.88 31.10 -24.59
CA ASP A 489 17.48 30.82 -24.90
C ASP A 489 16.57 31.57 -23.91
N PRO A 490 15.73 32.52 -24.39
CA PRO A 490 14.89 33.34 -23.52
C PRO A 490 13.77 32.56 -22.82
N ALA A 491 13.51 31.31 -23.23
CA ALA A 491 12.53 30.46 -22.56
C ALA A 491 13.03 29.92 -21.21
N ASN A 492 14.34 29.94 -20.95
CA ASN A 492 14.93 29.39 -19.74
C ASN A 492 14.89 30.39 -18.58
N ASP A 493 14.56 29.90 -17.38
CA ASP A 493 14.68 30.70 -16.16
C ASP A 493 16.15 30.92 -15.79
N MET A 494 16.43 32.06 -15.15
CA MET A 494 17.81 32.45 -14.88
C MET A 494 18.52 31.55 -13.85
N ALA A 495 17.78 30.88 -12.96
CA ALA A 495 18.35 29.91 -12.03
C ALA A 495 18.82 28.64 -12.76
N ASP A 496 18.12 28.25 -13.82
CA ASP A 496 18.55 27.17 -14.71
C ASP A 496 19.75 27.59 -15.58
N VAL A 497 19.77 28.83 -16.08
CA VAL A 497 20.93 29.39 -16.82
C VAL A 497 22.18 29.44 -15.93
N GLU A 498 22.04 29.86 -14.68
CA GLU A 498 23.13 29.83 -13.68
C GLU A 498 23.74 28.43 -13.55
N ARG A 499 22.89 27.43 -13.36
CA ARG A 499 23.35 26.04 -13.16
C ARG A 499 23.98 25.46 -14.42
N ALA A 500 23.44 25.78 -15.61
CA ALA A 500 24.06 25.43 -16.88
C ALA A 500 25.45 26.07 -17.06
N ALA A 501 25.60 27.36 -16.71
CA ALA A 501 26.88 28.06 -16.75
C ALA A 501 27.91 27.44 -15.78
N VAL A 502 27.49 27.09 -14.56
CA VAL A 502 28.34 26.39 -13.58
C VAL A 502 28.78 25.02 -14.08
N ALA A 503 27.88 24.26 -14.72
CA ALA A 503 28.21 22.98 -15.34
C ALA A 503 29.23 23.14 -16.48
N LEU A 504 29.05 24.12 -17.36
CA LEU A 504 29.98 24.46 -18.45
C LEU A 504 31.35 24.91 -17.91
N GLY A 505 31.40 25.58 -16.77
CA GLY A 505 32.64 25.87 -16.05
C GLY A 505 33.54 24.64 -15.88
N LYS A 506 32.94 23.47 -15.62
CA LYS A 506 33.64 22.19 -15.45
C LYS A 506 33.81 21.43 -16.77
N LEU A 507 32.77 21.38 -17.59
CA LEU A 507 32.70 20.47 -18.75
C LEU A 507 33.24 21.07 -20.05
N ALA A 508 33.13 22.39 -20.25
CA ALA A 508 33.37 23.03 -21.54
C ALA A 508 34.76 22.70 -22.11
N THR A 509 34.84 22.62 -23.43
CA THR A 509 36.06 22.41 -24.19
C THR A 509 36.36 23.65 -25.04
N PRO A 510 37.52 23.74 -25.70
CA PRO A 510 37.78 24.85 -26.62
C PRO A 510 36.75 25.00 -27.76
N ALA A 511 35.96 23.97 -28.05
CA ALA A 511 34.91 24.03 -29.08
C ALA A 511 33.80 25.04 -28.74
N GLU A 512 33.45 25.19 -27.46
CA GLU A 512 32.38 26.07 -26.99
C GLU A 512 32.85 27.52 -26.72
N TYR A 513 34.12 27.84 -27.02
CA TYR A 513 34.71 29.14 -26.66
C TYR A 513 33.91 30.33 -27.20
N GLU A 514 33.51 30.29 -28.48
CA GLU A 514 32.81 31.42 -29.11
C GLU A 514 31.37 31.61 -28.57
N GLU A 515 30.66 30.52 -28.30
CA GLU A 515 29.31 30.56 -27.72
C GLU A 515 29.35 31.14 -26.29
N LEU A 516 30.31 30.69 -25.48
CA LEU A 516 30.53 31.21 -24.12
C LEU A 516 30.97 32.68 -24.13
N ARG A 517 31.87 33.06 -25.06
CA ARG A 517 32.31 34.44 -25.23
C ARG A 517 31.13 35.36 -25.60
N THR A 518 30.20 34.85 -26.40
CA THR A 518 29.00 35.59 -26.84
C THR A 518 28.06 35.84 -25.65
N PHE A 519 27.72 34.81 -24.87
CA PHE A 519 26.93 34.95 -23.65
C PHE A 519 27.59 35.95 -22.67
N PHE A 520 28.89 35.79 -22.42
CA PHE A 520 29.64 36.68 -21.54
C PHE A 520 29.60 38.14 -22.01
N ALA A 521 29.77 38.39 -23.30
CA ALA A 521 29.72 39.73 -23.86
C ALA A 521 28.32 40.35 -23.76
N LEU A 522 27.26 39.55 -23.94
CA LEU A 522 25.87 40.00 -23.93
C LEU A 522 25.42 40.44 -22.53
N TYR A 523 25.82 39.71 -21.48
CA TYR A 523 25.25 39.87 -20.14
C TYR A 523 26.17 40.55 -19.10
N ARG A 524 27.50 40.67 -19.34
CA ARG A 524 28.43 41.26 -18.34
C ARG A 524 28.09 42.68 -17.88
N ALA A 525 27.38 43.46 -18.69
CA ALA A 525 27.00 44.84 -18.38
C ALA A 525 25.58 44.96 -17.82
N THR A 526 24.73 43.95 -18.06
CA THR A 526 23.28 44.00 -17.83
C THR A 526 22.79 42.99 -16.81
N ALA A 527 23.67 42.14 -16.25
CA ALA A 527 23.33 41.19 -15.20
C ALA A 527 22.82 41.91 -13.93
N ASP A 528 21.51 41.99 -13.78
CA ASP A 528 20.80 42.79 -12.77
C ASP A 528 20.25 41.95 -11.61
N GLU A 529 20.36 40.62 -11.70
CA GLU A 529 19.94 39.68 -10.66
C GLU A 529 21.06 38.68 -10.27
N PRO A 530 21.03 38.13 -9.03
CA PRO A 530 22.12 37.31 -8.50
C PRO A 530 22.45 36.07 -9.35
N SER A 531 21.43 35.38 -9.89
CA SER A 531 21.63 34.17 -10.69
C SER A 531 22.34 34.47 -12.01
N LEU A 532 21.94 35.53 -12.71
CA LEU A 532 22.62 35.95 -13.94
C LEU A 532 24.05 36.44 -13.68
N VAL A 533 24.30 37.15 -12.56
CA VAL A 533 25.66 37.53 -12.14
C VAL A 533 26.53 36.29 -11.95
N SER A 534 26.03 35.30 -11.21
CA SER A 534 26.71 34.02 -10.95
C SER A 534 26.99 33.27 -12.26
N ALA A 535 26.02 33.23 -13.18
CA ALA A 535 26.17 32.62 -14.50
C ALA A 535 27.31 33.27 -15.31
N VAL A 536 27.34 34.60 -15.38
CA VAL A 536 28.37 35.35 -16.12
C VAL A 536 29.76 35.10 -15.53
N VAL A 537 29.88 35.07 -14.20
CA VAL A 537 31.15 34.78 -13.52
C VAL A 537 31.59 33.33 -13.77
N ALA A 538 30.68 32.36 -13.73
CA ALA A 538 30.99 30.97 -14.04
C ALA A 538 31.48 30.78 -15.49
N VAL A 539 30.83 31.45 -16.45
CA VAL A 539 31.27 31.47 -17.86
C VAL A 539 32.64 32.13 -18.01
N ALA A 540 32.92 33.21 -17.28
CA ALA A 540 34.26 33.81 -17.28
C ALA A 540 35.34 32.82 -16.80
N GLY A 541 35.05 32.06 -15.75
CA GLY A 541 35.92 30.97 -15.29
C GLY A 541 36.14 29.90 -16.37
N ALA A 542 35.07 29.52 -17.09
CA ALA A 542 35.18 28.60 -18.23
C ALA A 542 36.09 29.15 -19.33
N LEU A 543 35.94 30.44 -19.71
CA LEU A 543 36.76 31.12 -20.72
C LEU A 543 38.24 31.16 -20.33
N LEU A 544 38.55 31.36 -19.05
CA LEU A 544 39.92 31.29 -18.54
C LEU A 544 40.51 29.89 -18.68
N ARG A 545 39.72 28.85 -18.41
CA ARG A 545 40.17 27.45 -18.47
C ARG A 545 40.40 26.96 -19.91
N ILE A 546 39.49 27.27 -20.84
CA ILE A 546 39.48 26.69 -22.19
C ILE A 546 40.06 27.63 -23.27
N GLY A 547 40.05 28.94 -23.03
CA GLY A 547 40.30 29.96 -24.04
C GLY A 547 41.74 30.43 -24.15
N GLY A 548 42.66 29.91 -23.33
CA GLY A 548 44.07 30.29 -23.33
C GLY A 548 44.28 31.81 -23.16
N ALA A 549 45.28 32.36 -23.87
CA ALA A 549 45.56 33.81 -23.84
C ALA A 549 44.38 34.68 -24.33
N PRO A 550 43.66 34.32 -25.43
CA PRO A 550 42.46 35.05 -25.85
C PRO A 550 41.37 35.11 -24.77
N GLY A 551 41.06 33.98 -24.13
CA GLY A 551 40.08 33.91 -23.04
C GLY A 551 40.46 34.80 -21.86
N ARG A 552 41.72 34.76 -21.44
CA ARG A 552 42.25 35.62 -20.37
C ARG A 552 42.15 37.11 -20.69
N ALA A 553 42.51 37.51 -21.91
CA ALA A 553 42.42 38.90 -22.34
C ALA A 553 40.97 39.43 -22.33
N VAL A 554 39.99 38.60 -22.69
CA VAL A 554 38.55 38.96 -22.65
C VAL A 554 38.12 39.24 -21.21
N VAL A 555 38.47 38.36 -20.27
CA VAL A 555 38.07 38.48 -18.86
C VAL A 555 38.78 39.65 -18.17
N GLU A 556 40.09 39.84 -18.40
CA GLU A 556 40.86 40.97 -17.85
C GLU A 556 40.33 42.32 -18.33
N ARG A 557 40.01 42.43 -19.62
CA ARG A 557 39.41 43.65 -20.17
C ARG A 557 38.05 43.95 -19.55
N ALA A 558 37.20 42.93 -19.41
CA ALA A 558 35.89 43.09 -18.78
C ALA A 558 36.01 43.46 -17.29
N ALA A 559 37.01 42.96 -16.57
CA ALA A 559 37.26 43.32 -15.18
C ALA A 559 37.72 44.78 -15.01
N GLN A 560 38.27 45.41 -16.04
CA GLN A 560 38.71 46.81 -16.02
C GLN A 560 37.68 47.77 -16.63
N ASP A 561 36.77 47.27 -17.46
CA ASP A 561 35.74 48.05 -18.14
C ASP A 561 34.78 48.75 -17.13
N PRO A 562 34.61 50.08 -17.22
CA PRO A 562 33.63 50.82 -16.41
C PRO A 562 32.17 50.40 -16.63
N LEU A 563 31.84 49.81 -17.79
CA LEU A 563 30.48 49.40 -18.15
C LEU A 563 30.12 47.98 -17.65
N THR A 564 31.08 47.23 -17.11
CA THR A 564 30.78 45.93 -16.49
C THR A 564 30.04 46.15 -15.18
N GLN A 565 28.96 45.40 -14.96
CA GLN A 565 28.15 45.48 -13.76
C GLN A 565 29.02 45.22 -12.51
N SER A 566 28.74 45.91 -11.40
CA SER A 566 29.63 45.97 -10.24
C SER A 566 29.89 44.62 -9.57
N ASP A 567 28.90 43.74 -9.50
CA ASP A 567 28.99 42.43 -8.86
C ASP A 567 29.70 41.43 -9.76
N VAL A 568 29.40 41.47 -11.06
CA VAL A 568 30.17 40.75 -12.08
C VAL A 568 31.64 41.16 -11.98
N LYS A 569 31.94 42.47 -11.97
CA LYS A 569 33.31 43.00 -11.87
C LYS A 569 34.05 42.46 -10.65
N ARG A 570 33.40 42.42 -9.48
CA ARG A 570 33.97 41.81 -8.26
C ARG A 570 34.27 40.32 -8.46
N GLY A 571 33.36 39.56 -9.05
CA GLY A 571 33.56 38.15 -9.37
C GLY A 571 34.72 37.91 -10.36
N LEU A 572 34.83 38.73 -11.41
CA LEU A 572 35.94 38.63 -12.37
C LEU A 572 37.30 38.91 -11.73
N MET A 573 37.38 39.93 -10.87
CA MET A 573 38.62 40.24 -10.15
C MET A 573 39.06 39.08 -9.26
N ALA A 574 38.12 38.41 -8.59
CA ALA A 574 38.42 37.23 -7.77
C ALA A 574 38.92 36.03 -8.59
N LEU A 575 38.44 35.86 -9.83
CA LEU A 575 38.94 34.80 -10.73
C LEU A 575 40.34 35.08 -11.28
N LEU A 576 40.75 36.36 -11.38
CA LEU A 576 42.03 36.78 -11.95
C LEU A 576 43.16 36.85 -10.92
N THR A 577 42.84 36.83 -9.63
CA THR A 577 43.84 36.71 -8.57
C THR A 577 44.44 35.30 -8.54
N PRO A 578 45.78 35.12 -8.56
CA PRO A 578 46.38 33.80 -8.52
C PRO A 578 46.16 33.15 -7.15
N GLU A 579 45.51 31.98 -7.11
CA GLU A 579 45.47 31.14 -5.91
C GLU A 579 46.85 30.48 -5.70
N GLY A 580 47.51 30.79 -4.58
CA GLY A 580 48.83 30.23 -4.25
C GLY A 580 49.39 30.69 -2.89
N ALA A 581 48.78 30.26 -1.78
CA ALA A 581 49.48 30.03 -0.52
C ALA A 581 48.63 29.15 0.41
N ALA A 582 49.04 27.89 0.58
CA ALA A 582 48.63 27.10 1.74
C ALA A 582 48.91 27.91 3.03
N PRO A 583 48.05 27.85 4.06
CA PRO A 583 48.39 28.48 5.32
C PRO A 583 49.65 27.79 5.87
N ALA A 584 50.74 28.56 5.96
CA ALA A 584 51.95 28.17 6.64
C ALA A 584 51.58 27.66 8.03
N ALA A 585 52.13 26.49 8.38
CA ALA A 585 52.03 25.91 9.70
C ALA A 585 52.29 26.98 10.76
N ALA A 586 51.27 27.27 11.57
CA ALA A 586 51.44 28.04 12.78
C ALA A 586 52.40 27.26 13.67
N SER A 587 53.63 27.77 13.74
CA SER A 587 54.62 27.41 14.74
C SER A 587 53.97 27.49 16.12
N THR A 588 53.92 26.34 16.79
CA THR A 588 53.63 26.20 18.21
C THR A 588 54.41 27.23 19.05
N PRO A 589 53.76 28.02 19.90
CA PRO A 589 54.45 28.76 20.94
C PRO A 589 54.97 27.76 21.97
N ASN A 590 56.28 27.76 22.13
CA ASN A 590 57.04 27.05 23.14
C ASN A 590 56.58 27.52 24.53
N VAL A 591 55.92 26.63 25.29
CA VAL A 591 55.62 26.86 26.71
C VAL A 591 56.93 26.68 27.46
N ALA A 592 57.58 27.80 27.77
CA ALA A 592 58.65 27.84 28.74
C ALA A 592 58.08 27.48 30.13
N GLN A 593 58.47 26.32 30.61
CA GLN A 593 58.51 26.03 32.04
C GLN A 593 59.45 27.04 32.70
N ASN A 594 58.96 27.80 33.66
CA ASN A 594 59.77 28.22 34.80
C ASN A 594 59.05 27.79 36.07
N ALA A 595 59.70 26.87 36.76
CA ALA A 595 59.48 26.59 38.16
C ALA A 595 59.79 27.85 38.98
N ASP A 596 58.99 28.16 40.00
CA ASP A 596 59.48 27.93 41.35
C ASP A 596 58.35 27.93 42.40
N ARG A 597 58.55 27.03 43.36
CA ARG A 597 57.80 26.79 44.59
C ARG A 597 58.24 27.81 45.68
N PRO A 598 57.57 27.96 46.83
CA PRO A 598 57.03 26.91 47.72
C PRO A 598 55.52 26.72 47.69
#